data_AF-A0A8T4ZPZ7-F1
#
_entry.id   AF-A0A8T4ZPZ7-F1
#
_cell.length_a   1.000
_cell.length_b   1.000
_cell.length_c   1.000
_cell.angle_alpha   90.00
_cell.angle_beta   90.00
_cell.angle_gamma   90.00
#
_symmetry.space_group_name_H-M   'P 1'
#
loop_
_entity.id
_entity.type
_entity.pdbx_description
1 polymer ?
#
loop_
_entity_poly.entity_id
_entity_poly.type
_entity_poly.pdbx_seq_one_letter_code
_entity_poly.pdbx_strand_id
1 'polypeptide(L)'
;MTTQEPKKRIVIRWATLKGLITMILFLLAALLAEVVVVFFAMSLGVEDKAVLQWDLKSIGIDFVAPPVSLLFHVIPLSMVVVLAAVWAYLAKHFALKPKEAWEGKAAQLVKGSGKTKPKSFFGKLGSSLSKVNVFSRPWQKIRFTRATLRGAILVFTVFIVFIMLASLLVYPQLIYHAVSDAYRTNPTLLDFMKATGQALSFLAGIGNAFTFAMPAFKGFVIALGNTIKPLSTLDNAAKYLMFQNIAAWCCALIAMLYVNFARKSYRYRKIKRR
;
A
#
# COMPACT_ATOMS: atom_id res chain seq x y z
N MET A 1 -23.89 41.54 -2.92
CA MET A 1 -22.79 40.84 -2.24
C MET A 1 -23.31 39.54 -1.65
N THR A 2 -22.99 38.38 -2.23
CA THR A 2 -23.37 37.07 -1.70
C THR A 2 -22.27 36.55 -0.80
N THR A 3 -22.53 36.54 0.51
CA THR A 3 -21.65 35.99 1.54
C THR A 3 -21.51 34.48 1.34
N GLN A 4 -20.32 34.02 0.92
CA GLN A 4 -20.00 32.60 0.90
C GLN A 4 -19.95 32.06 2.32
N GLU A 5 -20.81 31.08 2.64
CA GLU A 5 -20.77 30.43 3.94
C GLU A 5 -19.41 29.74 4.19
N PRO A 6 -18.84 29.87 5.39
CA PRO A 6 -17.55 29.30 5.72
C PRO A 6 -17.61 27.76 5.67
N LYS A 7 -16.78 27.19 4.80
CA LYS A 7 -16.65 25.74 4.60
C LYS A 7 -16.24 25.07 5.93
N LYS A 8 -17.19 24.47 6.66
CA LYS A 8 -16.94 23.72 7.90
C LYS A 8 -15.83 22.70 7.68
N ARG A 9 -14.64 22.96 8.24
CA ARG A 9 -13.52 22.02 8.24
C ARG A 9 -13.88 20.86 9.15
N ILE A 10 -14.01 19.67 8.59
CA ILE A 10 -14.13 18.44 9.38
C ILE A 10 -12.76 18.21 10.01
N VAL A 11 -12.63 18.54 11.30
CA VAL A 11 -11.45 18.21 12.09
C VAL A 11 -11.52 16.71 12.37
N ILE A 12 -10.67 15.94 11.70
CA ILE A 12 -10.53 14.51 11.96
C ILE A 12 -9.89 14.39 13.35
N ARG A 13 -10.70 14.10 14.37
CA ARG A 13 -10.23 13.80 15.73
C ARG A 13 -9.65 12.37 15.74
N TRP A 14 -8.34 12.28 15.51
CA TRP A 14 -7.58 11.03 15.64
C TRP A 14 -7.56 10.49 17.08
N ALA A 15 -7.77 11.35 18.08
CA ALA A 15 -7.85 11.00 19.50
C ALA A 15 -9.16 10.29 19.91
N THR A 16 -9.97 9.78 18.96
CA THR A 16 -11.11 8.93 19.31
C THR A 16 -10.60 7.52 19.59
N LEU A 17 -11.18 6.83 20.59
CA LEU A 17 -10.81 5.45 20.96
C LEU A 17 -10.70 4.52 19.75
N LYS A 18 -11.59 4.66 18.77
CA LYS A 18 -11.59 3.87 17.53
C LYS A 18 -10.45 4.24 16.57
N GLY A 19 -10.09 5.52 16.47
CA GLY A 19 -8.93 5.98 15.72
C GLY A 19 -7.65 5.40 16.32
N LEU A 20 -7.56 5.42 17.65
CA LEU A 20 -6.46 4.84 18.41
C LEU A 20 -6.35 3.32 18.18
N ILE A 21 -7.45 2.57 18.32
CA ILE A 21 -7.48 1.12 18.01
C ILE A 21 -7.02 0.84 16.57
N THR A 22 -7.45 1.65 15.61
CA THR A 22 -7.06 1.47 14.20
C THR A 22 -5.55 1.74 14.00
N MET A 23 -5.01 2.77 14.66
CA MET A 23 -3.57 3.05 14.64
C MET A 23 -2.77 1.91 15.26
N ILE A 24 -3.19 1.41 16.43
CA ILE A 24 -2.52 0.28 17.10
C ILE A 24 -2.53 -0.95 16.19
N LEU A 25 -3.68 -1.29 15.59
CA LEU A 25 -3.79 -2.45 14.72
C LEU A 25 -2.88 -2.30 13.48
N PHE A 26 -2.81 -1.11 12.89
CA PHE A 26 -1.91 -0.84 11.78
C PHE A 26 -0.44 -0.99 12.19
N LEU A 27 -0.04 -0.42 13.33
CA LEU A 27 1.33 -0.53 13.86
C LEU A 27 1.70 -1.98 14.18
N LEU A 28 0.79 -2.75 14.77
CA LEU A 28 1.01 -4.17 15.05
C LEU A 28 1.20 -4.96 13.75
N ALA A 29 0.38 -4.70 12.73
CA ALA A 29 0.53 -5.32 11.41
C ALA A 29 1.85 -4.91 10.73
N ALA A 30 2.26 -3.65 10.86
CA ALA A 30 3.53 -3.15 10.32
C ALA A 30 4.72 -3.81 11.02
N LEU A 31 4.69 -3.91 12.35
CA LEU A 31 5.68 -4.63 13.13
C LEU A 31 5.77 -6.10 12.72
N LEU A 32 4.62 -6.78 12.56
CA LEU A 32 4.60 -8.17 12.11
C LEU A 32 5.21 -8.32 10.71
N ALA A 33 4.88 -7.43 9.78
CA ALA A 33 5.46 -7.44 8.43
C ALA A 33 6.98 -7.23 8.48
N GLU A 34 7.45 -6.27 9.28
CA GLU A 34 8.88 -6.04 9.47
C GLU A 34 9.61 -7.22 10.11
N VAL A 35 9.00 -7.87 11.10
CA VAL A 35 9.54 -9.09 11.71
C VAL A 35 9.72 -10.17 10.65
N VAL A 36 8.73 -10.38 9.77
CA VAL A 36 8.85 -11.32 8.65
C VAL A 36 10.00 -10.93 7.71
N VAL A 37 10.14 -9.64 7.39
CA VAL A 37 11.24 -9.13 6.55
C VAL A 37 12.61 -9.34 7.20
N VAL A 38 12.73 -9.15 8.51
CA VAL A 38 13.95 -9.41 9.28
C VAL A 38 14.30 -10.89 9.26
N PHE A 39 13.34 -11.77 9.56
CA PHE A 39 13.56 -13.22 9.49
C PHE A 39 13.97 -13.66 8.09
N PHE A 40 13.32 -13.10 7.06
CA PHE A 40 13.68 -13.35 5.68
C PHE A 40 15.12 -12.89 5.39
N ALA A 41 15.51 -11.69 5.82
CA ALA A 41 16.88 -11.19 5.68
C ALA A 41 17.91 -12.09 6.39
N MET A 42 17.63 -12.53 7.62
CA MET A 42 18.48 -13.48 8.34
C MET A 42 18.61 -14.81 7.58
N SER A 43 17.52 -15.32 6.99
CA SER A 43 17.57 -16.54 6.17
C SER A 43 18.43 -16.41 4.90
N LEU A 44 18.66 -15.17 4.44
CA LEU A 44 19.58 -14.85 3.34
C LEU A 44 21.03 -14.64 3.81
N GLY A 45 21.33 -14.91 5.08
CA GLY A 45 22.67 -14.75 5.66
C GLY A 45 23.01 -13.29 5.96
N VAL A 46 22.02 -12.45 6.24
CA VAL A 46 22.27 -11.12 6.84
C VAL A 46 22.60 -11.33 8.31
N GLU A 47 23.77 -10.88 8.72
CA GLU A 47 24.23 -10.91 10.10
C GLU A 47 24.56 -9.49 10.57
N ASP A 48 24.24 -9.17 11.82
CA ASP A 48 24.63 -7.90 12.42
C ASP A 48 25.93 -8.06 13.20
N LYS A 49 27.02 -7.48 12.67
CA LYS A 49 28.31 -7.43 13.34
C LYS A 49 28.40 -6.29 14.37
N ALA A 50 27.50 -5.32 14.29
CA ALA A 50 27.48 -4.11 15.12
C ALA A 50 26.41 -4.21 16.21
N VAL A 51 26.51 -5.26 17.04
CA VAL A 51 25.65 -5.40 18.21
C VAL A 51 26.05 -4.35 19.25
N LEU A 52 25.19 -3.35 19.49
CA LEU A 52 25.41 -2.39 20.56
C LEU A 52 25.12 -3.06 21.90
N GLN A 53 26.16 -3.25 22.70
CA GLN A 53 26.05 -3.53 24.12
C GLN A 53 26.13 -2.22 24.88
N TRP A 54 25.03 -1.83 25.52
CA TRP A 54 24.99 -0.63 26.35
C TRP A 54 25.39 -1.03 27.77
N ASP A 55 26.63 -0.70 28.16
CA ASP A 55 27.08 -0.83 29.53
C ASP A 55 26.92 0.50 30.28
N LEU A 56 25.78 0.64 30.96
CA LEU A 56 25.47 1.79 31.81
C LEU A 56 26.17 1.75 33.17
N LYS A 57 27.01 0.74 33.41
CA LYS A 57 27.90 0.68 34.58
C LYS A 57 28.87 1.87 34.61
N SER A 58 29.19 2.43 33.43
CA SER A 58 29.95 3.67 33.28
C SER A 58 29.30 4.90 33.93
N ILE A 59 27.98 4.86 34.18
CA ILE A 59 27.20 5.94 34.81
C ILE A 59 26.71 5.52 36.22
N GLY A 60 27.20 4.39 36.75
CA GLY A 60 26.87 3.91 38.10
C GLY A 60 25.48 3.26 38.24
N ILE A 61 24.87 2.85 37.12
CA ILE A 61 23.62 2.09 37.11
C ILE A 61 23.95 0.63 36.78
N ASP A 62 23.65 -0.30 37.71
CA ASP A 62 23.78 -1.75 37.49
C ASP A 62 22.64 -2.27 36.60
N PHE A 63 22.56 -1.74 35.38
CA PHE A 63 21.63 -2.18 34.36
C PHE A 63 22.40 -2.52 33.08
N VAL A 64 22.45 -3.81 32.77
CA VAL A 64 22.94 -4.29 31.47
C VAL A 64 21.74 -4.37 30.54
N ALA A 65 21.66 -3.45 29.58
CA ALA A 65 20.61 -3.48 28.58
C ALA A 65 20.78 -4.71 27.67
N PRO A 66 19.69 -5.32 27.18
CA PRO A 66 19.80 -6.37 26.19
C PRO A 66 20.53 -5.86 24.94
N PRO A 67 21.36 -6.69 24.28
CA PRO A 67 22.08 -6.30 23.09
C PRO A 67 21.12 -5.82 22.00
N VAL A 68 21.25 -4.56 21.59
CA VAL A 68 20.40 -3.98 20.54
C VAL A 68 21.17 -4.03 19.22
N SER A 69 20.71 -4.89 18.32
CA SER A 69 21.19 -4.91 16.94
C SER A 69 20.62 -3.70 16.20
N LEU A 70 21.50 -2.79 15.76
CA LEU A 70 21.09 -1.62 14.98
C LEU A 70 20.37 -2.04 13.70
N LEU A 71 20.89 -3.10 13.05
CA LEU A 71 20.38 -3.60 11.79
C LEU A 71 18.99 -4.23 11.92
N PHE A 72 18.73 -4.98 12.99
CA PHE A 72 17.48 -5.75 13.15
C PHE A 72 16.45 -5.10 14.07
N HIS A 73 16.80 -4.02 14.79
CA HIS A 73 15.86 -3.31 15.65
C HIS A 73 15.59 -1.89 15.14
N VAL A 74 16.64 -1.10 14.95
CA VAL A 74 16.48 0.33 14.64
C VAL A 74 15.98 0.55 13.22
N ILE A 75 16.54 -0.19 12.25
CA ILE A 75 16.13 -0.08 10.84
C ILE A 75 14.67 -0.51 10.64
N PRO A 76 14.22 -1.70 11.10
CA PRO A 76 12.82 -2.09 11.02
C PRO A 76 11.88 -1.12 11.74
N LEU A 77 12.27 -0.64 12.93
CA LEU A 77 11.47 0.35 13.67
C LEU A 77 11.31 1.65 12.88
N SER A 78 12.38 2.14 12.24
CA SER A 78 12.32 3.31 11.37
C SER A 78 11.35 3.09 10.20
N MET A 79 11.32 1.87 9.65
CA MET A 79 10.41 1.52 8.56
C MET A 79 8.95 1.47 9.02
N VAL A 80 8.66 0.92 10.21
CA VAL A 80 7.33 1.00 10.82
C VAL A 80 6.86 2.45 10.93
N VAL A 81 7.73 3.36 11.37
CA VAL A 81 7.41 4.79 11.48
C VAL A 81 7.09 5.38 10.09
N VAL A 82 7.87 5.06 9.06
CA VAL A 82 7.61 5.51 7.68
C VAL A 82 6.28 4.98 7.18
N LEU A 83 6.01 3.68 7.31
CA LEU A 83 4.76 3.05 6.89
C LEU A 83 3.55 3.68 7.61
N ALA A 84 3.67 3.96 8.91
CA ALA A 84 2.65 4.64 9.69
C ALA A 84 2.40 6.07 9.21
N ALA A 85 3.46 6.83 8.92
CA ALA A 85 3.35 8.19 8.41
C ALA A 85 2.68 8.22 7.02
N VAL A 86 3.10 7.33 6.12
CA VAL A 86 2.54 7.18 4.78
C VAL A 86 1.07 6.78 4.83
N TRP A 87 0.74 5.81 5.69
CA TRP A 87 -0.65 5.40 5.90
C TRP A 87 -1.50 6.53 6.48
N ALA A 88 -1.02 7.23 7.50
CA ALA A 88 -1.72 8.35 8.11
C ALA A 88 -1.96 9.48 7.09
N TYR A 89 -0.98 9.76 6.23
CA TYR A 89 -1.10 10.69 5.12
C TYR A 89 -2.20 10.27 4.14
N LEU A 90 -2.20 9.02 3.69
CA LEU A 90 -3.24 8.47 2.81
C LEU A 90 -4.62 8.48 3.46
N ALA A 91 -4.72 8.03 4.69
CA ALA A 91 -5.96 7.98 5.46
C ALA A 91 -6.58 9.38 5.63
N LYS A 92 -5.76 10.39 5.94
CA LYS A 92 -6.20 11.80 5.97
C LYS A 92 -6.76 12.24 4.62
N HIS A 93 -6.10 11.87 3.52
CA HIS A 93 -6.58 12.24 2.18
C HIS A 93 -7.83 11.50 1.73
N PHE A 94 -8.01 10.23 2.11
CA PHE A 94 -9.23 9.51 1.83
C PHE A 94 -10.40 9.97 2.68
N ALA A 95 -10.17 10.31 3.95
CA ALA A 95 -11.18 10.83 4.84
C ALA A 95 -11.69 12.22 4.41
N LEU A 96 -10.82 13.04 3.81
CA LEU A 96 -11.18 14.37 3.30
C LEU A 96 -11.95 14.35 1.97
N LYS A 97 -12.23 13.19 1.34
CA LYS A 97 -13.13 13.14 0.17
C LYS A 97 -14.54 13.56 0.62
N PRO A 98 -15.02 14.76 0.25
CA PRO A 98 -16.26 15.25 0.82
C PRO A 98 -17.45 14.74 0.01
N LYS A 99 -18.53 14.52 0.75
CA LYS A 99 -19.96 14.42 0.41
C LYS A 99 -20.49 15.14 -0.85
N GLU A 100 -19.73 16.05 -1.48
CA GLU A 100 -20.17 16.94 -2.57
C GLU A 100 -20.69 16.16 -3.80
N ALA A 101 -20.24 14.92 -4.05
CA ALA A 101 -20.68 14.15 -5.21
C ALA A 101 -22.13 13.62 -5.13
N TRP A 102 -22.74 13.59 -3.93
CA TRP A 102 -24.10 13.08 -3.73
C TRP A 102 -25.13 14.19 -3.48
N GLU A 103 -24.76 15.24 -2.76
CA GLU A 103 -25.67 16.38 -2.52
C GLU A 103 -25.99 17.14 -3.81
N GLY A 104 -25.13 17.10 -4.83
CA GLY A 104 -25.44 17.64 -6.16
C GLY A 104 -26.53 16.88 -6.93
N LYS A 105 -26.65 15.55 -6.73
CA LYS A 105 -27.72 14.75 -7.38
C LYS A 105 -29.04 14.82 -6.61
N ALA A 106 -29.00 14.90 -5.28
CA ALA A 106 -30.20 15.05 -4.46
C ALA A 106 -30.79 16.47 -4.55
N ALA A 107 -29.95 17.51 -4.67
CA ALA A 107 -30.42 18.89 -4.85
C ALA A 107 -30.91 19.18 -6.29
N GLN A 108 -30.37 18.50 -7.31
CA GLN A 108 -30.84 18.65 -8.71
C GLN A 108 -32.23 18.04 -8.95
N LEU A 109 -32.67 17.08 -8.14
CA LEU A 109 -34.02 16.50 -8.26
C LEU A 109 -35.14 17.38 -7.67
N VAL A 110 -34.80 18.49 -7.00
CA VAL A 110 -35.79 19.36 -6.34
C VAL A 110 -36.00 20.69 -7.07
N LYS A 111 -35.20 20.99 -8.11
CA LYS A 111 -35.20 22.30 -8.78
C LYS A 111 -35.59 22.23 -10.27
N GLY A 112 -36.70 21.56 -10.56
CA GLY A 112 -37.40 21.61 -11.85
C GLY A 112 -38.91 21.63 -11.62
N SER A 113 -39.53 22.82 -11.70
CA SER A 113 -40.97 23.00 -11.55
C SER A 113 -41.73 22.66 -12.84
N GLY A 114 -42.91 22.05 -12.73
CA GLY A 114 -43.87 22.00 -13.84
C GLY A 114 -45.11 21.16 -13.57
N LYS A 115 -46.11 21.75 -12.90
CA LYS A 115 -47.56 21.49 -12.97
C LYS A 115 -48.04 20.07 -13.36
N THR A 116 -48.59 19.35 -12.39
CA THR A 116 -50.01 18.91 -12.34
C THR A 116 -50.23 18.19 -11.00
N LYS A 117 -51.26 18.60 -10.25
CA LYS A 117 -51.68 17.94 -9.02
C LYS A 117 -52.59 16.76 -9.39
N PRO A 118 -52.32 15.51 -8.97
CA PRO A 118 -53.37 14.58 -8.66
C PRO A 118 -53.64 14.64 -7.16
N LYS A 119 -54.90 14.93 -6.79
CA LYS A 119 -55.43 14.66 -5.45
C LYS A 119 -55.21 13.17 -5.17
N SER A 120 -54.30 12.82 -4.27
CA SER A 120 -54.18 11.45 -3.78
C SER A 120 -53.93 11.44 -2.27
N PHE A 121 -54.81 10.73 -1.60
CA PHE A 121 -55.21 10.75 -0.20
C PHE A 121 -54.19 10.16 0.81
N PHE A 122 -52.89 10.13 0.51
CA PHE A 122 -51.88 9.50 1.40
C PHE A 122 -51.04 10.50 2.22
N GLY A 123 -51.64 11.62 2.62
CA GLY A 123 -50.93 12.76 3.24
C GLY A 123 -50.63 12.68 4.73
N LYS A 124 -50.92 11.58 5.45
CA LYS A 124 -50.86 11.59 6.95
C LYS A 124 -50.06 10.50 7.66
N LEU A 125 -49.44 9.55 6.96
CA LEU A 125 -48.57 8.55 7.62
C LEU A 125 -47.06 8.66 7.28
N GLY A 126 -46.64 9.48 6.32
CA GLY A 126 -45.26 9.46 5.81
C GLY A 126 -44.30 10.53 6.32
N SER A 127 -44.77 11.58 7.02
CA SER A 127 -43.96 12.78 7.31
C SER A 127 -43.22 12.76 8.65
N SER A 128 -43.50 11.78 9.53
CA SER A 128 -42.86 11.68 10.85
C SER A 128 -41.61 10.77 10.87
N LEU A 129 -41.46 9.86 9.92
CA LEU A 129 -40.32 8.93 9.87
C LEU A 129 -39.08 9.48 9.15
N SER A 130 -39.20 10.57 8.39
CA SER A 130 -38.05 11.21 7.73
C SER A 130 -37.25 12.14 8.65
N LYS A 131 -37.73 12.41 9.87
CA LYS A 131 -37.02 13.20 10.89
C LYS A 131 -36.11 12.40 11.81
N VAL A 132 -36.12 11.07 11.71
CA VAL A 132 -35.21 10.21 12.49
C VAL A 132 -33.87 10.08 11.74
N ASN A 133 -33.07 11.14 11.82
CA ASN A 133 -31.71 11.24 11.27
C ASN A 133 -30.68 10.32 11.98
N VAL A 134 -31.13 9.19 12.54
CA VAL A 134 -30.32 8.28 13.38
C VAL A 134 -29.49 7.32 12.52
N PHE A 135 -29.99 6.92 11.34
CA PHE A 135 -29.28 5.99 10.44
C PHE A 135 -28.19 6.63 9.57
N SER A 136 -28.08 7.97 9.54
CA SER A 136 -26.97 8.64 8.85
C SER A 136 -25.63 8.50 9.60
N ARG A 137 -25.67 8.27 10.92
CA ARG A 137 -24.49 8.15 11.80
C ARG A 137 -23.75 6.80 11.68
N PRO A 138 -24.38 5.62 11.61
CA PRO A 138 -23.66 4.37 11.37
C PRO A 138 -23.08 4.29 9.94
N TRP A 139 -23.72 4.89 8.95
CA TRP A 139 -23.24 4.84 7.56
C TRP A 139 -21.97 5.66 7.33
N GLN A 140 -21.82 6.79 8.03
CA GLN A 140 -20.54 7.53 8.06
C GLN A 140 -19.42 6.73 8.76
N LYS A 141 -19.76 5.96 9.80
CA LYS A 141 -18.80 5.12 10.56
C LYS A 141 -18.21 4.00 9.70
N ILE A 142 -19.01 3.31 8.89
CA ILE A 142 -18.53 2.23 7.98
C ILE A 142 -17.64 2.79 6.85
N ARG A 143 -17.97 3.99 6.33
CA ARG A 143 -17.21 4.62 5.24
C ARG A 143 -15.83 5.12 5.67
N PHE A 144 -15.68 5.59 6.91
CA PHE A 144 -14.40 6.00 7.46
C PHE A 144 -13.45 4.80 7.61
N THR A 145 -13.95 3.68 8.16
CA THR A 145 -13.18 2.43 8.27
C THR A 145 -12.76 1.88 6.90
N ARG A 146 -13.62 1.99 5.89
CA ARG A 146 -13.28 1.53 4.54
C ARG A 146 -12.18 2.37 3.89
N ALA A 147 -12.11 3.66 4.19
CA ALA A 147 -11.09 4.57 3.68
C ALA A 147 -9.71 4.27 4.32
N THR A 148 -9.68 4.09 5.64
CA THR A 148 -8.45 3.73 6.38
C THR A 148 -7.94 2.35 5.99
N LEU A 149 -8.84 1.37 5.83
CA LEU A 149 -8.49 0.02 5.40
C LEU A 149 -7.90 0.01 3.98
N ARG A 150 -8.49 0.75 3.03
CA ARG A 150 -7.93 0.87 1.67
C ARG A 150 -6.54 1.48 1.67
N GLY A 151 -6.30 2.49 2.52
CA GLY A 151 -4.97 3.06 2.70
C GLY A 151 -3.97 2.03 3.21
N ALA A 152 -4.35 1.26 4.23
CA ALA A 152 -3.48 0.23 4.81
C ALA A 152 -3.15 -0.86 3.78
N ILE A 153 -4.17 -1.39 3.09
CA ILE A 153 -3.97 -2.40 2.03
C ILE A 153 -3.02 -1.86 0.96
N LEU A 154 -3.22 -0.63 0.48
CA LEU A 154 -2.36 -0.03 -0.54
C LEU A 154 -0.90 0.04 -0.06
N VAL A 155 -0.67 0.48 1.19
CA VAL A 155 0.68 0.59 1.76
C VAL A 155 1.35 -0.77 1.85
N PHE A 156 0.68 -1.78 2.42
CA PHE A 156 1.23 -3.13 2.53
C PHE A 156 1.45 -3.79 1.18
N THR A 157 0.52 -3.65 0.23
CA THR A 157 0.70 -4.20 -1.12
C THR A 157 1.93 -3.59 -1.80
N VAL A 158 2.07 -2.27 -1.76
CA VAL A 158 3.25 -1.61 -2.34
C VAL A 158 4.51 -2.08 -1.64
N PHE A 159 4.54 -2.08 -0.31
CA PHE A 159 5.69 -2.52 0.47
C PHE A 159 6.13 -3.95 0.13
N ILE A 160 5.20 -4.91 0.12
CA ILE A 160 5.47 -6.32 -0.21
C ILE A 160 6.02 -6.45 -1.63
N VAL A 161 5.40 -5.76 -2.61
CA VAL A 161 5.86 -5.81 -4.01
C VAL A 161 7.29 -5.28 -4.13
N PHE A 162 7.63 -4.19 -3.44
CA PHE A 162 8.99 -3.64 -3.47
C PHE A 162 10.01 -4.55 -2.79
N ILE A 163 9.67 -5.13 -1.63
CA ILE A 163 10.56 -6.09 -0.96
C ILE A 163 10.79 -7.32 -1.85
N MET A 164 9.75 -7.87 -2.46
CA MET A 164 9.87 -9.00 -3.39
C MET A 164 10.75 -8.65 -4.60
N LEU A 165 10.48 -7.50 -5.24
CA LEU A 165 11.24 -7.05 -6.41
C LEU A 165 12.72 -6.82 -6.06
N ALA A 166 12.99 -6.18 -4.93
CA ALA A 166 14.35 -5.94 -4.46
C ALA A 166 15.09 -7.25 -4.16
N SER A 167 14.40 -8.20 -3.53
CA SER A 167 14.95 -9.53 -3.23
C SER A 167 15.33 -10.29 -4.51
N LEU A 168 14.45 -10.24 -5.52
CA LEU A 168 14.70 -10.85 -6.84
C LEU A 168 15.89 -10.23 -7.56
N LEU A 169 16.06 -8.91 -7.46
CA LEU A 169 17.15 -8.19 -8.14
C LEU A 169 18.52 -8.49 -7.54
N VAL A 170 18.59 -8.67 -6.22
CA VAL A 170 19.88 -8.83 -5.53
C VAL A 170 20.27 -10.27 -5.28
N TYR A 171 19.28 -11.14 -5.13
CA TYR A 171 19.51 -12.57 -5.02
C TYR A 171 18.88 -13.25 -6.24
N PRO A 172 19.45 -13.08 -7.45
CA PRO A 172 18.92 -13.72 -8.66
C PRO A 172 18.88 -15.26 -8.53
N GLN A 173 19.73 -15.82 -7.67
CA GLN A 173 19.73 -17.23 -7.31
C GLN A 173 18.40 -17.69 -6.68
N LEU A 174 17.66 -16.82 -6.00
CA LEU A 174 16.32 -17.15 -5.45
C LEU A 174 15.36 -17.58 -6.56
N ILE A 175 15.42 -16.94 -7.73
CA ILE A 175 14.58 -17.31 -8.88
C ILE A 175 14.95 -18.70 -9.34
N TYR A 176 16.26 -18.93 -9.53
CA TYR A 176 16.76 -20.21 -10.00
C TYR A 176 16.35 -21.34 -9.05
N HIS A 177 16.61 -21.18 -7.74
CA HIS A 177 16.27 -22.17 -6.73
C HIS A 177 14.75 -22.38 -6.60
N ALA A 178 13.95 -21.31 -6.51
CA ALA A 178 12.50 -21.44 -6.40
C ALA A 178 11.90 -22.16 -7.60
N VAL A 179 12.35 -21.83 -8.82
CA VAL A 179 11.89 -22.49 -10.04
C VAL A 179 12.40 -23.92 -10.11
N SER A 180 13.69 -24.18 -9.87
CA SER A 180 14.25 -25.52 -9.91
C SER A 180 13.62 -26.44 -8.88
N ASP A 181 13.36 -25.94 -7.68
CA ASP A 181 12.76 -26.69 -6.59
C ASP A 181 11.27 -26.93 -6.86
N ALA A 182 10.54 -25.95 -7.41
CA ALA A 182 9.16 -26.15 -7.83
C ALA A 182 9.04 -27.27 -8.88
N TYR A 183 9.94 -27.32 -9.87
CA TYR A 183 9.98 -28.40 -10.86
C TYR A 183 10.42 -29.75 -10.27
N ARG A 184 11.38 -29.76 -9.36
CA ARG A 184 11.84 -30.99 -8.69
C ARG A 184 10.79 -31.59 -7.77
N THR A 185 10.05 -30.74 -7.07
CA THR A 185 9.03 -31.17 -6.08
C THR A 185 7.70 -31.52 -6.72
N ASN A 186 7.38 -30.98 -7.90
CA ASN A 186 6.09 -31.19 -8.57
C ASN A 186 6.25 -31.70 -10.01
N PRO A 187 6.30 -33.03 -10.23
CA PRO A 187 6.39 -33.61 -11.57
C PRO A 187 5.19 -33.23 -12.45
N THR A 188 4.01 -33.03 -11.86
CA THR A 188 2.81 -32.56 -12.56
C THR A 188 2.96 -31.17 -13.17
N LEU A 189 3.70 -30.27 -12.51
CA LEU A 189 3.97 -28.93 -13.03
C LEU A 189 4.94 -28.98 -14.20
N LEU A 190 5.93 -29.90 -14.14
CA LEU A 190 6.84 -30.16 -15.26
C LEU A 190 6.07 -30.69 -16.47
N ASP A 191 5.21 -31.68 -16.28
CA ASP A 191 4.43 -32.29 -17.36
C ASP A 191 3.37 -31.32 -17.92
N PHE A 192 2.76 -30.50 -17.07
CA PHE A 192 1.89 -29.40 -17.50
C PHE A 192 2.65 -28.39 -18.38
N MET A 193 3.86 -27.98 -17.99
CA MET A 193 4.67 -27.04 -18.77
C MET A 193 5.11 -27.65 -20.11
N LYS A 194 5.46 -28.95 -20.15
CA LYS A 194 5.73 -29.67 -21.40
C LYS A 194 4.51 -29.72 -22.31
N ALA A 195 3.36 -30.11 -21.77
CA ALA A 195 2.09 -30.17 -22.50
C ALA A 195 1.66 -28.79 -23.01
N THR A 196 1.84 -27.75 -22.19
CA THR A 196 1.55 -26.35 -22.55
C THR A 196 2.48 -25.85 -23.65
N GLY A 197 3.78 -26.14 -23.56
CA GLY A 197 4.75 -25.82 -24.61
C GLY A 197 4.43 -26.52 -25.94
N GLN A 198 4.01 -27.79 -25.88
CA GLN A 198 3.60 -28.55 -27.05
C GLN A 198 2.27 -28.04 -27.63
N ALA A 199 1.31 -27.70 -26.78
CA ALA A 199 0.01 -27.13 -27.17
C ALA A 199 0.15 -25.72 -27.76
N LEU A 200 1.13 -24.92 -27.32
CA LEU A 200 1.42 -23.60 -27.88
C LEU A 200 2.37 -23.63 -29.07
N SER A 201 2.78 -24.82 -29.55
CA SER A 201 3.68 -24.94 -30.71
C SER A 201 3.10 -24.32 -31.99
N PHE A 202 1.77 -24.24 -32.14
CA PHE A 202 1.15 -23.53 -33.26
C PHE A 202 1.37 -21.99 -33.21
N LEU A 203 1.68 -21.44 -32.03
CA LEU A 203 2.13 -20.04 -31.87
C LEU A 203 3.61 -19.86 -32.24
N ALA A 204 4.31 -20.88 -32.73
CA ALA A 204 5.69 -20.75 -33.23
C ALA A 204 5.84 -19.65 -34.31
N GLY A 205 4.76 -19.29 -35.03
CA GLY A 205 4.73 -18.12 -35.91
C GLY A 205 4.89 -16.77 -35.18
N ILE A 206 4.38 -16.63 -33.96
CA ILE A 206 4.66 -15.51 -33.04
C ILE A 206 6.03 -15.69 -32.37
N GLY A 207 6.51 -16.94 -32.29
CA GLY A 207 7.87 -17.29 -31.87
C GLY A 207 8.95 -16.52 -32.64
N ASN A 208 8.73 -16.19 -33.92
CA ASN A 208 9.64 -15.34 -34.70
C ASN A 208 9.71 -13.88 -34.21
N ALA A 209 8.60 -13.32 -33.70
CA ALA A 209 8.62 -12.00 -33.08
C ALA A 209 9.30 -12.04 -31.69
N PHE A 210 9.15 -13.14 -30.96
CA PHE A 210 9.81 -13.35 -29.68
C PHE A 210 11.31 -13.59 -29.84
N THR A 211 11.74 -14.35 -30.84
CA THR A 211 13.16 -14.53 -31.18
C THR A 211 13.78 -13.25 -31.71
N PHE A 212 13.02 -12.40 -32.42
CA PHE A 212 13.47 -11.05 -32.80
C PHE A 212 13.62 -10.12 -31.59
N ALA A 213 12.72 -10.20 -30.61
CA ALA A 213 12.83 -9.45 -29.36
C ALA A 213 13.90 -10.01 -28.41
N MET A 214 14.32 -11.27 -28.58
CA MET A 214 15.24 -11.97 -27.67
C MET A 214 16.61 -11.30 -27.57
N PRO A 215 17.28 -10.85 -28.66
CA PRO A 215 18.51 -10.08 -28.57
C PRO A 215 18.35 -8.76 -27.82
N ALA A 216 17.25 -8.02 -28.05
CA ALA A 216 16.98 -6.77 -27.36
C ALA A 216 16.71 -6.99 -25.86
N PHE A 217 15.92 -8.02 -25.53
CA PHE A 217 15.68 -8.44 -24.15
C PHE A 217 16.97 -8.90 -23.48
N LYS A 218 17.79 -9.72 -24.14
CA LYS A 218 19.11 -10.15 -23.63
C LYS A 218 20.01 -8.93 -23.41
N GLY A 219 20.05 -8.00 -24.36
CA GLY A 219 20.79 -6.74 -24.23
C GLY A 219 20.32 -5.90 -23.05
N PHE A 220 19.00 -5.77 -22.86
CA PHE A 220 18.41 -5.11 -21.71
C PHE A 220 18.77 -5.80 -20.40
N VAL A 221 18.65 -7.13 -20.31
CA VAL A 221 18.99 -7.90 -19.10
C VAL A 221 20.48 -7.78 -18.77
N ILE A 222 21.37 -7.81 -19.77
CA ILE A 222 22.80 -7.60 -19.56
C ILE A 222 23.08 -6.16 -19.10
N ALA A 223 22.47 -5.16 -19.74
CA ALA A 223 22.65 -3.76 -19.37
C ALA A 223 22.12 -3.49 -17.95
N LEU A 224 20.95 -4.03 -17.62
CA LEU A 224 20.38 -3.99 -16.28
C LEU A 224 21.30 -4.69 -15.28
N GLY A 225 21.77 -5.90 -15.61
CA GLY A 225 22.73 -6.69 -14.82
C GLY A 225 24.01 -5.92 -14.52
N ASN A 226 24.57 -5.23 -15.52
CA ASN A 226 25.76 -4.39 -15.35
C ASN A 226 25.47 -3.16 -14.48
N THR A 227 24.28 -2.57 -14.60
CA THR A 227 23.86 -1.41 -13.79
C THR A 227 23.66 -1.79 -12.32
N ILE A 228 23.10 -2.98 -12.05
CA ILE A 228 22.89 -3.49 -10.69
C ILE A 228 24.09 -4.27 -10.15
N LYS A 229 25.15 -4.47 -10.94
CA LYS A 229 26.34 -5.23 -10.51
C LYS A 229 26.96 -4.67 -9.22
N PRO A 230 27.18 -3.34 -9.08
CA PRO A 230 27.69 -2.76 -7.82
C PRO A 230 26.77 -3.04 -6.63
N LEU A 231 25.46 -3.13 -6.88
CA LEU A 231 24.46 -3.45 -5.86
C LEU A 231 24.53 -4.93 -5.44
N SER A 232 24.76 -5.83 -6.40
CA SER A 232 24.91 -7.26 -6.13
C SER A 232 26.22 -7.60 -5.39
N THR A 233 27.25 -6.76 -5.50
CA THR A 233 28.55 -6.95 -4.83
C THR A 233 28.60 -6.45 -3.40
N LEU A 234 27.58 -5.71 -2.94
CA LEU A 234 27.48 -5.30 -1.54
C LEU A 234 27.39 -6.53 -0.62
N ASP A 235 27.85 -6.37 0.61
CA ASP A 235 27.63 -7.36 1.66
C ASP A 235 26.14 -7.45 2.01
N ASN A 236 25.73 -8.56 2.62
CA ASN A 236 24.32 -8.85 2.88
C ASN A 236 23.67 -7.78 3.79
N ALA A 237 24.41 -7.21 4.75
CA ALA A 237 23.89 -6.15 5.61
C ALA A 237 23.67 -4.85 4.84
N ALA A 238 24.60 -4.42 3.99
CA ALA A 238 24.39 -3.23 3.17
C ALA A 238 23.29 -3.42 2.12
N LYS A 239 23.13 -4.62 1.55
CA LYS A 239 21.99 -4.97 0.68
C LYS A 239 20.66 -4.78 1.42
N TYR A 240 20.56 -5.32 2.63
CA TYR A 240 19.37 -5.19 3.47
C TYR A 240 19.04 -3.72 3.78
N LEU A 241 20.03 -2.92 4.20
CA LEU A 241 19.87 -1.49 4.46
C LEU A 241 19.37 -0.74 3.23
N MET A 242 19.96 -1.02 2.08
CA MET A 242 19.55 -0.38 0.83
C MET A 242 18.12 -0.75 0.44
N PHE A 243 17.66 -1.99 0.69
CA PHE A 243 16.27 -2.37 0.43
C PHE A 243 15.29 -1.65 1.32
N GLN A 244 15.56 -1.62 2.62
CA GLN A 244 14.69 -0.96 3.57
C GLN A 244 14.54 0.53 3.21
N ASN A 245 15.66 1.18 2.84
CA ASN A 245 15.64 2.58 2.42
C ASN A 245 14.88 2.78 1.09
N ILE A 246 15.17 1.98 0.05
CA ILE A 246 14.47 2.10 -1.24
C ILE A 246 12.97 1.85 -1.07
N ALA A 247 12.58 0.81 -0.31
CA ALA A 247 11.18 0.50 -0.03
C ALA A 247 10.49 1.68 0.68
N ALA A 248 11.14 2.29 1.67
CA ALA A 248 10.65 3.49 2.36
C ALA A 248 10.38 4.64 1.39
N TRP A 249 11.36 5.00 0.56
CA TRP A 249 11.24 6.07 -0.44
C TRP A 249 10.16 5.77 -1.47
N CYS A 250 10.12 4.55 -2.00
CA CYS A 250 9.11 4.14 -2.97
C CYS A 250 7.69 4.19 -2.39
N CYS A 251 7.49 3.69 -1.17
CA CYS A 251 6.21 3.78 -0.46
C CYS A 251 5.75 5.25 -0.32
N ALA A 252 6.66 6.14 0.10
CA ALA A 252 6.35 7.55 0.25
C ALA A 252 6.00 8.24 -1.07
N LEU A 253 6.82 8.03 -2.11
CA LEU A 253 6.60 8.62 -3.44
C LEU A 253 5.31 8.11 -4.08
N ILE A 254 5.03 6.81 -4.02
CA ILE A 254 3.80 6.23 -4.57
C ILE A 254 2.58 6.77 -3.85
N ALA A 255 2.62 6.90 -2.52
CA ALA A 255 1.52 7.51 -1.78
C ALA A 255 1.28 8.97 -2.19
N MET A 256 2.36 9.75 -2.36
CA MET A 256 2.26 11.12 -2.85
C MET A 256 1.67 11.20 -4.26
N LEU A 257 2.19 10.41 -5.19
CA LEU A 257 1.70 10.34 -6.57
C LEU A 257 0.24 9.92 -6.61
N TYR A 258 -0.11 8.86 -5.88
CA TYR A 258 -1.48 8.37 -5.78
C TYR A 258 -2.45 9.45 -5.32
N VAL A 259 -2.09 10.19 -4.26
CA VAL A 259 -2.91 11.32 -3.77
C VAL A 259 -3.04 12.41 -4.83
N ASN A 260 -1.95 12.77 -5.51
CA ASN A 260 -1.95 13.80 -6.55
C ASN A 260 -2.82 13.40 -7.75
N PHE A 261 -2.72 12.16 -8.22
CA PHE A 261 -3.58 11.62 -9.28
C PHE A 261 -5.05 11.61 -8.85
N ALA A 262 -5.35 11.14 -7.65
CA ALA A 262 -6.71 11.14 -7.12
C ALA A 262 -7.30 12.56 -7.03
N ARG A 263 -6.49 13.57 -6.68
CA ARG A 263 -6.91 14.99 -6.66
C ARG A 263 -7.17 15.55 -8.06
N LYS A 264 -6.28 15.30 -9.03
CA LYS A 264 -6.44 15.76 -10.42
C LYS A 264 -7.71 15.20 -11.05
N SER A 265 -7.94 13.90 -10.91
CA SER A 265 -9.15 13.24 -11.44
C SER A 265 -10.45 13.79 -10.85
N TYR A 266 -10.42 14.23 -9.58
CA TYR A 266 -11.57 14.88 -8.95
C TYR A 266 -11.82 16.30 -9.52
N ARG A 267 -10.77 17.11 -9.69
CA ARG A 267 -10.91 18.46 -10.28
C ARG A 267 -11.52 18.40 -11.68
N TYR A 268 -11.05 17.46 -12.50
CA TYR A 268 -11.57 17.28 -13.86
C TYR A 268 -13.06 16.88 -13.88
N ARG A 269 -13.47 15.96 -12.99
CA ARG A 269 -14.90 15.60 -12.84
C ARG A 269 -15.77 16.76 -12.36
N LYS A 270 -15.23 17.70 -11.59
CA LYS A 270 -15.98 18.87 -11.12
C LYS A 270 -16.21 19.89 -12.24
N ILE A 271 -15.24 20.03 -13.16
CA ILE A 271 -15.35 20.92 -14.32
C ILE A 271 -16.34 20.36 -15.34
N LYS A 272 -16.29 19.06 -15.66
CA LYS A 272 -17.24 18.42 -16.60
C LYS A 272 -18.71 18.41 -16.14
N ARG A 273 -18.98 18.74 -14.87
CA ARG A 273 -20.33 18.77 -14.29
C ARG A 273 -20.86 20.18 -14.05
N ARG A 274 -20.06 21.21 -14.34
CA ARG A 274 -20.51 22.60 -14.44
C ARG A 274 -20.82 22.91 -15.89
#